data_AF-A0A673U9M2-F1
#
_entry.id   AF-A0A673U9M2-F1
#
_cell.length_a   1.000
_cell.length_b   1.000
_cell.length_c   1.000
_cell.angle_alpha   90.00
_cell.angle_beta   90.00
_cell.angle_gamma   90.00
#
_symmetry.space_group_name_H-M   'P 1'
#
loop_
_entity.id
_entity.type
_entity.pdbx_description
1 polymer ?
#
loop_
_entity_poly.entity_id
_entity_poly.type
_entity_poly.pdbx_seq_one_letter_code
_entity_poly.pdbx_strand_id
1 'polypeptide(L)'
;QPVVTQPPSLSASLGTTARLTCTLSSGYNVGSYYITWYQQKPGSPPRYLLWFYSDSNKHQGSEVPSRFSGSKDASANAGLLLISGLQPEDEADYYCATDHSSGSQYRYSQ
;
A
#
# COMPACT_ATOMS: atom_id res chain seq x y z
N GLN A 1 -16.34 -9.13 1.49
CA GLN A 1 -15.26 -8.16 1.71
C GLN A 1 -14.01 -8.70 1.03
N PRO A 2 -13.25 -7.89 0.28
CA PRO A 2 -12.02 -8.34 -0.34
C PRO A 2 -11.01 -8.79 0.72
N VAL A 3 -10.25 -9.84 0.40
CA VAL A 3 -9.06 -10.23 1.15
C VAL A 3 -7.84 -9.76 0.36
N VAL A 4 -6.80 -9.31 1.07
CA VAL A 4 -5.52 -8.93 0.46
C VAL A 4 -4.42 -9.92 0.83
N THR A 5 -3.54 -10.20 -0.12
CA THR A 5 -2.39 -11.09 0.06
C THR A 5 -1.13 -10.38 -0.37
N GLN A 6 -0.06 -10.52 0.43
CA GLN A 6 1.27 -10.01 0.14
C GLN A 6 2.28 -11.16 0.08
N PRO A 7 3.36 -11.04 -0.72
CA PRO A 7 4.51 -11.92 -0.59
C PRO A 7 5.06 -11.89 0.85
N PRO A 8 5.59 -13.00 1.37
CA PRO A 8 6.06 -13.07 2.76
C PRO A 8 7.29 -12.18 3.01
N SER A 9 8.10 -11.94 1.99
CA SER A 9 9.26 -11.06 2.06
C SER A 9 9.69 -10.58 0.67
N LEU A 10 10.50 -9.53 0.65
CA LEU A 10 11.14 -8.98 -0.52
C LEU A 10 12.55 -8.52 -0.11
N SER A 11 13.55 -8.84 -0.93
CA SER A 11 14.91 -8.30 -0.78
C SER A 11 15.28 -7.50 -2.01
N ALA A 12 15.88 -6.34 -1.79
CA ALA A 12 16.33 -5.42 -2.84
C ALA A 12 17.59 -4.69 -2.38
N SER A 13 18.44 -4.31 -3.32
CA SER A 13 19.69 -3.61 -3.03
C SER A 13 19.45 -2.13 -2.72
N LEU A 14 20.27 -1.54 -1.86
CA LEU A 14 20.25 -0.10 -1.59
C LEU A 14 20.37 0.71 -2.89
N GLY A 15 19.65 1.83 -2.96
CA GLY A 15 19.60 2.70 -4.14
C GLY A 15 18.71 2.21 -5.28
N THR A 16 18.24 0.96 -5.24
CA THR A 16 17.28 0.43 -6.23
C THR A 16 15.84 0.78 -5.88
N THR A 17 14.90 0.45 -6.77
CA THR A 17 13.47 0.59 -6.49
C THR A 17 12.90 -0.73 -5.97
N ALA A 18 12.42 -0.75 -4.73
CA ALA A 18 11.63 -1.86 -4.22
C ALA A 18 10.16 -1.74 -4.69
N ARG A 19 9.56 -2.88 -5.07
CA ARG A 19 8.16 -2.97 -5.51
C ARG A 19 7.41 -3.99 -4.66
N LEU A 20 6.66 -3.52 -3.67
CA LEU A 20 5.80 -4.36 -2.87
C LEU A 20 4.43 -4.50 -3.53
N THR A 21 3.83 -5.68 -3.42
CA THR A 21 2.57 -6.03 -4.09
C THR A 21 1.52 -6.44 -3.07
N CYS A 22 0.30 -5.93 -3.25
CA CYS A 22 -0.89 -6.22 -2.46
C CYS A 22 -1.99 -6.75 -3.40
N THR A 23 -2.15 -8.06 -3.47
CA THR A 23 -3.09 -8.71 -4.40
C THR A 23 -4.46 -8.83 -3.77
N LEU A 24 -5.50 -8.37 -4.46
CA LEU A 24 -6.88 -8.57 -4.02
C LEU A 24 -7.39 -9.95 -4.43
N SER A 25 -8.19 -10.56 -3.56
CA SER A 25 -8.91 -11.81 -3.84
C SER A 25 -9.70 -11.74 -5.15
N SER A 26 -9.78 -12.87 -5.85
CA SER A 26 -10.55 -12.99 -7.10
C SER A 26 -12.02 -12.59 -6.91
N GLY A 27 -12.64 -12.09 -7.99
CA GLY A 27 -14.01 -11.58 -7.97
C GLY A 27 -14.16 -10.11 -7.54
N TYR A 28 -13.06 -9.48 -7.11
CA TYR A 28 -13.00 -8.04 -6.84
C TYR A 28 -12.08 -7.36 -7.86
N ASN A 29 -12.37 -6.11 -8.21
CA ASN A 29 -11.56 -5.31 -9.13
C ASN A 29 -10.81 -4.24 -8.35
N VAL A 30 -9.48 -4.30 -8.32
CA VAL A 30 -8.62 -3.34 -7.61
C VAL A 30 -8.84 -1.87 -8.01
N GLY A 31 -9.38 -1.61 -9.21
CA GLY A 31 -9.75 -0.29 -9.68
C GLY A 31 -10.80 0.40 -8.79
N SER A 32 -11.68 -0.35 -8.13
CA SER A 32 -12.77 0.18 -7.30
C SER A 32 -12.44 0.29 -5.80
N TYR A 33 -11.17 0.11 -5.44
CA TYR A 33 -10.74 0.06 -4.05
C TYR A 33 -9.58 1.03 -3.76
N TYR A 34 -9.59 1.63 -2.59
CA TYR A 34 -8.41 2.26 -2.03
C TYR A 34 -7.42 1.18 -1.61
N ILE A 35 -6.13 1.40 -1.87
CA ILE A 35 -5.05 0.59 -1.33
C ILE A 35 -4.25 1.46 -0.38
N THR A 36 -4.25 1.10 0.89
CA THR A 36 -3.54 1.83 1.95
C THR A 36 -2.31 1.03 2.37
N TRP A 37 -1.18 1.70 2.52
CA TRP A 37 0.09 1.10 2.91
C TRP A 37 0.54 1.62 4.28
N TYR A 38 1.07 0.70 5.08
CA TYR A 38 1.64 0.95 6.40
C TYR A 38 3.05 0.36 6.47
N GLN A 39 3.91 1.01 7.24
CA GLN A 39 5.25 0.53 7.59
C GLN A 39 5.31 0.26 9.08
N GLN A 40 5.85 -0.87 9.50
CA GLN A 40 6.08 -1.21 10.89
C GLN A 40 7.55 -1.56 11.12
N LYS A 41 8.22 -0.77 11.96
CA LYS A 41 9.56 -1.10 12.45
C LYS A 41 9.47 -1.98 13.70
N PRO A 42 10.48 -2.83 13.96
CA PRO A 42 10.52 -3.64 15.18
C PRO A 42 10.27 -2.80 16.44
N GLY A 43 9.34 -3.24 17.28
CA GLY A 43 8.97 -2.57 18.54
C GLY A 43 8.13 -1.29 18.38
N SER A 44 7.70 -0.93 17.17
CA SER A 44 6.83 0.22 16.91
C SER A 44 5.44 -0.20 16.42
N PRO A 45 4.39 0.61 16.62
CA PRO A 45 3.10 0.40 15.97
C PRO A 45 3.19 0.65 14.45
N PRO A 46 2.26 0.12 13.64
CA PRO A 46 2.17 0.44 12.23
C PRO A 46 2.00 1.95 11.99
N ARG A 47 2.85 2.50 11.13
CA ARG A 47 2.83 3.90 10.68
C ARG A 47 2.17 3.97 9.30
N TYR A 48 1.17 4.83 9.17
CA TYR A 48 0.54 5.12 7.87
C TYR A 48 1.55 5.74 6.90
N LEU A 49 1.62 5.21 5.67
CA LEU A 49 2.43 5.76 4.58
C LEU A 49 1.58 6.55 3.59
N LEU A 50 0.71 5.86 2.87
CA LEU A 50 -0.08 6.45 1.80
C LEU A 50 -1.32 5.62 1.52
N TRP A 51 -2.29 6.22 0.85
CA TRP A 51 -3.32 5.47 0.14
C TRP A 51 -3.38 5.90 -1.32
N PHE A 52 -3.72 4.95 -2.18
CA PHE A 52 -3.81 5.14 -3.63
C PHE A 52 -5.13 4.58 -4.16
N TYR A 53 -5.89 5.43 -4.84
CA TYR A 53 -7.06 5.02 -5.64
C TYR A 53 -6.79 5.22 -7.13
N SER A 54 -6.36 6.43 -7.50
CA SER A 54 -5.94 6.82 -8.85
C SER A 54 -4.91 7.94 -8.77
N ASP A 55 -4.33 8.36 -9.89
CA ASP A 55 -3.39 9.49 -9.91
C ASP A 55 -4.00 10.82 -9.47
N SER A 56 -5.30 11.01 -9.72
CA SER A 56 -6.06 12.17 -9.29
C SER A 56 -6.66 12.05 -7.88
N ASN A 57 -6.61 10.85 -7.28
CA ASN A 57 -7.19 10.56 -5.98
C ASN A 57 -6.23 9.65 -5.19
N LYS A 58 -5.31 10.30 -4.47
CA LYS A 58 -4.27 9.67 -3.64
C LYS A 58 -3.86 10.62 -2.52
N HIS A 59 -3.28 10.08 -1.45
CA HIS A 59 -2.75 10.87 -0.35
C HIS A 59 -1.49 10.22 0.21
N GLN A 60 -0.53 11.06 0.59
CA GLN A 60 0.71 10.66 1.24
C GLN A 60 0.78 11.29 2.63
N GLY A 61 1.25 10.52 3.62
CA GLY A 61 1.42 11.01 4.98
C GLY A 61 2.44 12.15 5.03
N SER A 62 2.23 13.11 5.93
CA SER A 62 3.00 14.37 5.98
C SER A 62 4.51 14.19 6.16
N GLU A 63 4.94 13.10 6.78
CA GLU A 63 6.35 12.78 7.06
C GLU A 63 6.86 11.59 6.24
N VAL A 64 6.14 11.23 5.18
CA VAL A 64 6.48 10.10 4.32
C VAL A 64 7.34 10.65 3.18
N PRO A 65 8.58 10.18 3.01
CA PRO A 65 9.48 10.70 1.98
C PRO A 65 8.88 10.55 0.57
N SER A 66 9.16 11.51 -0.32
CA SER A 66 8.67 11.52 -1.71
C SER A 66 9.12 10.32 -2.56
N ARG A 67 10.09 9.54 -2.08
CA ARG A 67 10.52 8.29 -2.70
C ARG A 67 9.49 7.16 -2.61
N PHE A 68 8.53 7.26 -1.69
CA PHE A 68 7.40 6.34 -1.58
C PHE A 68 6.29 6.77 -2.54
N SER A 69 5.73 5.83 -3.29
CA SER A 69 4.58 6.08 -4.15
C SER A 69 3.70 4.85 -4.30
N GLY A 70 2.39 5.06 -4.47
CA GLY A 70 1.43 4.01 -4.73
C GLY A 70 1.06 3.93 -6.21
N SER A 71 0.71 2.73 -6.68
CA SER A 71 0.09 2.53 -7.99
C SER A 71 -0.78 1.26 -8.00
N LYS A 72 -1.39 0.92 -9.14
CA LYS A 72 -2.17 -0.31 -9.32
C LYS A 72 -1.76 -1.03 -10.59
N ASP A 73 -1.75 -2.35 -10.53
CA ASP A 73 -1.64 -3.25 -11.66
C ASP A 73 -2.98 -3.97 -11.83
N ALA A 74 -3.79 -3.50 -12.79
CA ALA A 74 -5.11 -4.06 -13.06
C ALA A 74 -5.02 -5.49 -13.62
N SER A 75 -3.94 -5.85 -14.32
CA SER A 75 -3.74 -7.19 -14.88
C SER A 75 -3.46 -8.22 -13.80
N ALA A 76 -2.74 -7.82 -12.75
CA ALA A 76 -2.45 -8.63 -11.57
C ALA A 76 -3.51 -8.50 -10.46
N ASN A 77 -4.54 -7.67 -10.66
CA ASN A 77 -5.52 -7.29 -9.64
C ASN A 77 -4.86 -6.84 -8.31
N ALA A 78 -3.82 -6.01 -8.42
CA ALA A 78 -2.97 -5.68 -7.29
C ALA A 78 -2.71 -4.17 -7.12
N GLY A 79 -2.59 -3.74 -5.87
CA GLY A 79 -2.00 -2.46 -5.50
C GLY A 79 -0.49 -2.61 -5.33
N LEU A 80 0.26 -1.55 -5.63
CA LEU A 80 1.71 -1.52 -5.54
C LEU A 80 2.17 -0.40 -4.62
N LEU A 81 3.22 -0.66 -3.84
CA LEU A 81 4.05 0.36 -3.20
C LEU A 81 5.44 0.33 -3.85
N LEU A 82 5.85 1.49 -4.35
CA LEU A 82 7.16 1.71 -4.93
C LEU A 82 7.98 2.57 -3.97
N ILE A 83 9.17 2.10 -3.64
CA ILE A 83 10.14 2.83 -2.81
C ILE A 83 11.38 3.01 -3.68
N SER A 84 11.54 4.20 -4.26
CA SER A 84 12.70 4.52 -5.10
C SER A 84 13.92 4.87 -4.25
N GLY A 85 15.13 4.54 -4.71
CA GLY A 85 16.34 4.88 -3.96
C GLY A 85 16.35 4.30 -2.55
N LEU A 86 16.08 2.99 -2.43
CA LEU A 86 15.92 2.28 -1.17
C LEU A 86 17.06 2.58 -0.19
N GLN A 87 16.72 2.92 1.05
CA GLN A 87 17.66 3.28 2.11
C GLN A 87 17.65 2.22 3.24
N PRO A 88 18.71 2.11 4.06
CA PRO A 88 18.73 1.17 5.18
C PRO A 88 17.54 1.35 6.14
N GLU A 89 17.05 2.58 6.31
CA GLU A 89 15.94 2.88 7.21
C GLU A 89 14.58 2.41 6.68
N ASP A 90 14.52 1.94 5.43
CA ASP A 90 13.33 1.38 4.80
C ASP A 90 13.15 -0.12 5.12
N GLU A 91 14.10 -0.75 5.80
CA GLU A 91 13.95 -2.12 6.30
C GLU A 91 12.89 -2.15 7.42
N ALA A 92 11.77 -2.84 7.13
CA ALA A 92 10.59 -2.89 7.97
C ALA A 92 9.62 -3.97 7.46
N ASP A 93 8.63 -4.29 8.28
CA ASP A 93 7.43 -4.97 7.81
C ASP A 93 6.51 -3.95 7.12
N TYR A 94 5.88 -4.37 6.02
CA TYR A 94 4.96 -3.55 5.27
C TYR A 94 3.62 -4.24 5.14
N TYR A 95 2.55 -3.51 5.42
CA TYR A 95 1.19 -4.04 5.38
C TYR A 95 0.33 -3.21 4.45
N CYS A 96 -0.50 -3.88 3.65
CA CYS A 96 -1.55 -3.24 2.89
C CYS A 96 -2.93 -3.51 3.50
N ALA A 97 -3.82 -2.55 3.32
CA ALA A 97 -5.25 -2.69 3.61
C ALA A 97 -6.04 -2.14 2.42
N THR A 98 -7.30 -2.56 2.32
CA THR A 98 -8.19 -2.11 1.25
C THR A 98 -9.56 -1.70 1.76
N ASP A 99 -10.13 -0.67 1.16
CA ASP A 99 -11.49 -0.22 1.41
C ASP A 99 -12.18 0.16 0.10
N HIS A 100 -13.49 -0.03 0.03
CA HIS A 100 -14.27 0.21 -1.17
C HIS A 100 -14.50 1.69 -1.40
N SER A 101 -14.41 2.16 -2.65
CA SER A 101 -14.82 3.52 -2.99
C SER A 101 -16.35 3.64 -3.12
N SER A 102 -17.10 3.31 -2.08
CA SER A 102 -18.47 3.79 -1.98
C SER A 102 -18.38 5.23 -1.51
N GLY A 103 -18.76 6.18 -2.36
CA GLY A 103 -18.91 7.57 -1.96
C GLY A 103 -19.65 7.63 -0.62
N SER A 104 -18.94 8.04 0.42
CA SER A 104 -19.45 8.40 1.74
C SER A 104 -20.49 7.44 2.34
N GLN A 105 -20.06 6.38 3.02
CA GLN A 105 -20.78 5.93 4.22
C GLN A 105 -19.77 5.65 5.34
N TYR A 106 -19.44 6.69 6.10
CA TYR A 106 -18.99 6.52 7.47
C TYR A 106 -20.08 5.75 8.23
N ARG A 107 -19.90 4.45 8.40
CA ARG A 107 -20.62 3.69 9.42
C ARG A 107 -19.59 3.25 10.44
N TYR A 108 -19.44 4.06 11.49
CA TYR A 108 -18.95 3.56 12.76
C TYR A 108 -19.97 2.52 13.24
N SER A 109 -19.55 1.26 13.33
CA SER A 109 -20.26 0.27 14.15
C SER A 109 -19.72 0.36 15.57
N GLN A 110 -20.64 0.43 16.54
CA GLN A 110 -20.41 0.19 17.98
C GLN A 110 -19.65 -1.12 18.21
#